data_AF-A0A6L9MPV3-F1
#
_entry.id   AF-A0A6L9MPV3-F1
#
_cell.length_a   1.000
_cell.length_b   1.000
_cell.length_c   1.000
_cell.angle_alpha   90.00
_cell.angle_beta   90.00
_cell.angle_gamma   90.00
#
_symmetry.space_group_name_H-M   'P 1'
#
loop_
_entity.id
_entity.type
_entity.pdbx_description
1 polymer ?
#
loop_
_entity_poly.entity_id
_entity_poly.type
_entity_poly.pdbx_seq_one_letter_code
_entity_poly.pdbx_strand_id
1 'polypeptide(L)'
;FNGRMRDELLNESLFFGLDHARSAIAEWRQDFNTARPHSSLGHQTPAAFAGTLTATGSDASLDEGSAPPPVAHPAPYGVTEIAEALIAAG
;
A
#
# COMPACT_ATOMS: atom_id res chain seq x y z
N PHE A 1 8.76 9.18 6.11
CA PHE A 1 7.57 9.94 6.53
C PHE A 1 7.77 10.63 7.88
N ASN A 2 7.69 9.92 9.02
CA ASN A 2 7.75 10.57 10.34
C ASN A 2 9.04 11.34 10.68
N GLY A 3 10.20 10.92 10.12
CA GLY A 3 11.46 11.65 10.31
C GLY A 3 11.38 13.11 9.85
N ARG A 4 10.89 13.34 8.62
CA ARG A 4 10.76 14.70 8.06
C ARG A 4 9.81 15.60 8.85
N MET A 5 8.71 15.08 9.39
CA MET A 5 7.83 15.87 10.27
C MET A 5 8.58 16.36 11.51
N ARG A 6 9.41 15.50 12.10
CA ARG A 6 10.18 15.90 13.28
C ARG A 6 11.22 16.95 12.92
N ASP A 7 11.99 16.69 11.88
CA ASP A 7 13.15 17.52 11.51
C ASP A 7 12.77 18.85 10.86
N GLU A 8 11.60 18.96 10.21
CA GLU A 8 11.23 20.16 9.46
C GLU A 8 10.13 20.99 10.15
N LEU A 9 9.37 20.40 11.06
CA LEU A 9 8.28 21.08 11.75
C LEU A 9 8.51 21.12 13.26
N LEU A 10 8.61 19.95 13.90
CA LEU A 10 8.58 19.89 15.36
C LEU A 10 9.85 20.40 16.03
N ASN A 11 11.02 20.15 15.43
CA ASN A 11 12.31 20.63 15.95
C ASN A 11 12.58 22.10 15.60
N GLU A 12 11.98 22.58 14.50
CA GLU A 12 12.25 23.93 13.96
C GLU A 12 11.23 24.98 14.43
N SER A 13 10.12 24.57 15.02
CA SER A 13 9.02 25.47 15.40
C SER A 13 8.82 25.53 16.91
N LEU A 14 8.73 26.75 17.45
CA LEU A 14 8.17 26.98 18.79
C LEU A 14 6.66 27.16 18.69
N PHE A 15 5.91 26.41 19.50
CA PHE A 15 4.46 26.51 19.58
C PHE A 15 4.03 27.37 20.77
N PHE A 16 3.10 28.29 20.54
CA PHE A 16 2.57 29.20 21.56
C PHE A 16 1.25 28.72 22.17
N GLY A 17 0.78 27.54 21.76
CA GLY A 17 -0.48 26.94 22.20
C GLY A 17 -0.95 25.84 21.26
N LEU A 18 -2.01 25.13 21.67
CA LEU A 18 -2.56 24.01 20.90
C LEU A 18 -3.15 24.46 19.55
N ASP A 19 -3.80 25.63 19.49
CA ASP A 19 -4.37 26.13 18.24
C ASP A 19 -3.30 26.46 17.21
N HIS A 20 -2.19 27.05 17.65
CA HIS A 20 -1.03 27.30 16.80
C HIS A 20 -0.43 25.99 16.30
N ALA A 21 -0.22 25.02 17.19
CA ALA A 21 0.33 23.71 16.82
C ALA A 21 -0.57 22.97 15.82
N ARG A 22 -1.90 22.97 16.03
CA ARG A 22 -2.86 22.35 15.10
C ARG A 22 -2.80 22.98 13.72
N SER A 23 -2.72 24.31 13.66
CA SER A 23 -2.64 25.05 12.40
C SER A 23 -1.36 24.73 11.64
N ALA A 24 -0.20 24.78 12.33
CA ALA A 24 1.10 24.48 11.73
C ALA A 24 1.20 23.03 11.23
N ILE A 25 0.64 22.06 11.98
CA ILE A 25 0.58 20.65 11.55
C ILE A 25 -0.32 20.48 10.32
N ALA A 26 -1.46 21.18 10.28
CA ALA A 26 -2.39 21.10 9.15
C ALA A 26 -1.74 21.64 7.86
N GLU A 27 -1.08 22.79 7.95
CA GLU A 27 -0.35 23.40 6.84
C GLU A 27 0.79 22.50 6.36
N TRP A 28 1.62 22.01 7.28
CA TRP A 28 2.72 21.10 6.94
C TRP A 28 2.20 19.82 6.28
N ARG A 29 1.13 19.23 6.80
CA ARG A 29 0.50 18.03 6.22
C ARG A 29 0.00 18.30 4.81
N GLN A 30 -0.61 19.45 4.57
CA GLN A 30 -1.10 19.83 3.25
C GLN A 30 0.07 19.89 2.27
N ASP A 31 1.07 20.72 2.55
CA ASP A 31 2.25 20.90 1.70
C ASP A 31 2.98 19.57 1.43
N PHE A 32 3.23 18.79 2.48
CA PHE A 32 3.92 17.51 2.36
C PHE A 32 3.17 16.51 1.46
N ASN A 33 1.83 16.45 1.56
CA ASN A 33 1.04 15.49 0.80
C ASN A 33 0.78 15.93 -0.64
N THR A 34 0.70 17.23 -0.91
CA THR A 34 0.26 17.75 -2.22
C THR A 34 1.36 18.35 -3.07
N ALA A 35 2.41 18.89 -2.48
CA ALA A 35 3.45 19.64 -3.22
C ALA A 35 4.77 18.88 -3.35
N ARG A 36 5.09 17.97 -2.42
CA ARG A 36 6.43 17.38 -2.32
C ARG A 36 6.53 16.01 -3.00
N PRO A 37 7.33 15.86 -4.07
CA PRO A 37 7.58 14.57 -4.69
C PRO A 37 8.49 13.70 -3.80
N HIS A 38 8.20 12.41 -3.74
CA HIS A 38 8.92 11.43 -2.93
C HIS A 38 9.56 10.36 -3.81
N SER A 39 10.87 10.16 -3.68
CA SER A 39 11.61 9.17 -4.48
C SER A 39 11.08 7.74 -4.30
N SER A 40 10.66 7.38 -3.08
CA SER A 40 10.03 6.09 -2.79
C SER A 40 8.67 5.88 -3.47
N LEU A 41 8.02 6.97 -3.92
CA LEU A 41 6.77 6.96 -4.66
C LEU A 41 7.00 7.21 -6.16
N GLY A 42 8.22 6.96 -6.66
CA GLY A 42 8.57 7.23 -8.05
C GLY A 42 8.57 8.72 -8.39
N HIS A 43 8.97 9.58 -7.44
CA HIS A 43 8.93 11.04 -7.55
C HIS A 43 7.52 11.64 -7.67
N GLN A 44 6.49 10.91 -7.23
CA GLN A 44 5.14 11.45 -7.09
C GLN A 44 4.90 12.03 -5.69
N THR A 45 3.91 12.91 -5.58
CA THR A 45 3.41 13.35 -4.28
C THR A 45 2.55 12.25 -3.66
N PRO A 46 2.46 12.17 -2.32
CA PRO A 46 1.60 11.18 -1.66
C PRO A 46 0.15 11.22 -2.14
N ALA A 47 -0.41 12.41 -2.37
CA ALA A 47 -1.76 12.57 -2.91
C ALA A 47 -1.91 12.00 -4.33
N ALA A 48 -0.94 12.26 -5.21
CA ALA A 48 -0.97 11.72 -6.58
C ALA A 48 -0.87 10.19 -6.59
N PHE A 49 0.04 9.64 -5.76
CA PHE A 49 0.19 8.20 -5.60
C PHE A 49 -1.08 7.53 -5.04
N ALA A 50 -1.75 8.16 -4.06
CA ALA A 50 -3.02 7.64 -3.56
C ALA A 50 -4.11 7.56 -4.65
N GLY A 51 -4.12 8.53 -5.58
CA GLY A 51 -5.03 8.55 -6.73
C GLY A 51 -4.86 7.35 -7.68
N THR A 52 -3.65 6.79 -7.80
CA THR A 52 -3.43 5.61 -8.64
C THR A 52 -3.96 4.34 -8.00
N LEU A 53 -3.91 4.22 -6.66
CA LEU A 53 -4.49 3.09 -5.93
C LEU A 53 -6.02 3.06 -6.03
N THR A 54 -6.67 4.23 -6.04
CA THR A 54 -8.14 4.30 -6.22
C THR A 54 -8.58 3.89 -7.62
N ALA A 55 -7.78 4.18 -8.66
CA ALA A 55 -8.07 3.75 -10.02
C ALA A 55 -7.98 2.22 -10.17
N THR A 56 -7.04 1.58 -9.47
CA THR A 56 -6.87 0.12 -9.49
C THR A 56 -8.03 -0.64 -8.79
N GLY A 57 -8.77 0.01 -7.90
CA GLY A 57 -9.92 -0.59 -7.19
C GLY A 57 -11.25 -0.55 -7.96
N SER A 58 -11.38 0.30 -8.98
CA SER A 58 -12.62 0.41 -9.77
C SER A 58 -12.71 -0.63 -10.89
N ASP A 59 -11.59 -1.21 -11.33
CA ASP A 59 -11.58 -2.28 -12.34
C ASP A 59 -11.78 -3.68 -11.72
N ALA A 60 -11.68 -3.80 -10.39
CA ALA A 60 -12.02 -5.03 -9.67
C ALA A 60 -13.53 -5.19 -9.42
N SER A 61 -14.35 -4.26 -9.92
CA SER A 61 -15.81 -4.20 -9.67
C SER A 61 -16.65 -4.47 -10.92
N LEU A 62 -16.09 -5.06 -11.98
CA LEU A 62 -16.89 -5.60 -13.07
C LEU A 62 -17.00 -7.12 -12.93
N ASP A 63 -18.21 -7.50 -12.53
CA ASP A 63 -18.85 -8.82 -12.62
C ASP A 63 -18.66 -9.77 -11.42
N GLU A 64 -19.74 -9.83 -10.61
CA GLU A 64 -20.11 -10.81 -9.59
C GLU A 64 -19.00 -11.56 -8.81
N GLY A 65 -18.74 -11.13 -7.57
CA GLY A 65 -18.16 -12.04 -6.57
C GLY A 65 -17.51 -11.35 -5.39
N SER A 66 -18.11 -11.46 -4.21
CA SER A 66 -17.62 -10.86 -2.96
C SER A 66 -16.47 -11.64 -2.28
N ALA A 67 -15.65 -12.39 -3.02
CA ALA A 67 -14.57 -13.19 -2.46
C ALA A 67 -13.24 -12.94 -3.20
N PRO A 68 -12.12 -12.70 -2.49
CA PRO A 68 -10.81 -12.63 -3.13
C PRO A 68 -10.41 -14.01 -3.69
N PRO A 69 -9.72 -14.08 -4.84
CA PRO A 69 -9.25 -15.36 -5.39
C PRO A 69 -8.25 -16.03 -4.44
N PRO A 70 -8.18 -17.38 -4.40
CA PRO A 70 -7.28 -18.10 -3.53
C PRO A 70 -5.81 -17.72 -3.83
N VAL A 71 -5.07 -17.36 -2.79
CA VAL A 71 -3.62 -17.03 -2.84
C VAL A 71 -2.76 -18.26 -3.19
N ALA A 72 -3.34 -19.45 -3.22
CA ALA A 72 -2.68 -20.65 -3.69
C ALA A 72 -2.91 -20.84 -5.20
N HIS A 73 -1.83 -20.91 -5.97
CA HIS A 73 -1.91 -21.46 -7.33
C HIS A 73 -2.41 -22.91 -7.25
N PRO A 74 -3.38 -23.32 -8.08
CA PRO A 74 -3.77 -24.72 -8.16
C PRO A 74 -2.54 -25.56 -8.57
N ALA A 75 -2.41 -26.73 -7.94
CA ALA A 75 -1.34 -27.66 -8.24
C ALA A 75 -1.25 -27.90 -9.76
N PRO A 76 -0.04 -27.92 -10.35
CA PRO A 76 0.10 -28.16 -11.78
C PRO A 76 -0.54 -29.50 -12.14
N TYR A 77 -1.40 -29.45 -13.16
CA TYR A 77 -2.09 -30.61 -13.71
C TYR A 77 -1.02 -31.57 -14.29
N GLY A 78 -0.92 -32.79 -13.75
CA GLY A 78 -0.02 -33.80 -14.30
C GLY A 78 0.79 -34.69 -13.33
N VAL A 79 0.49 -34.73 -12.03
CA VAL A 79 1.09 -35.73 -11.11
C VAL A 79 0.00 -36.62 -10.51
N THR A 80 -0.69 -37.37 -11.37
CA THR A 80 -1.48 -38.54 -10.98
C THR A 80 -1.35 -39.64 -12.04
N GLU A 81 -0.14 -39.89 -12.53
CA GLU A 81 0.10 -41.08 -13.37
C GLU A 81 1.54 -41.57 -13.31
N ILE A 82 2.03 -41.93 -12.11
CA ILE A 82 2.97 -43.06 -11.94
C ILE A 82 3.13 -43.41 -10.46
N ALA A 83 2.35 -44.39 -10.01
CA ALA A 83 2.72 -45.46 -9.08
C ALA A 83 1.50 -46.06 -8.34
N GLU A 84 0.44 -46.43 -9.06
CA GLU A 84 -0.20 -47.70 -8.74
C GLU A 84 0.76 -48.81 -9.19
N ALA A 85 1.65 -49.24 -8.30
CA ALA A 85 2.27 -50.57 -8.28
C ALA A 85 3.34 -50.62 -7.18
N LEU A 86 2.92 -50.79 -5.93
CA LEU A 86 3.81 -51.32 -4.89
C LEU A 86 3.03 -52.14 -3.84
N ILE A 87 2.16 -53.04 -4.31
CA ILE A 87 1.75 -54.20 -3.49
C ILE A 87 1.87 -55.49 -4.32
N ALA A 88 2.88 -56.28 -3.92
CA ALA A 88 3.04 -57.75 -3.99
C ALA A 88 3.42 -58.47 -5.30
N ALA A 89 4.69 -58.90 -5.39
CA ALA A 89 5.08 -60.30 -5.59
C ALA A 89 6.59 -60.50 -5.30
N GLY A 90 6.92 -61.39 -4.35
CA GLY A 90 8.28 -61.83 -4.02
C GLY A 90 8.53 -61.95 -2.52
#